data_AF-A0A161M3S9-F1
#
_entry.id   AF-A0A161M3S9-F1
#
_cell.length_a   1.000
_cell.length_b   1.000
_cell.length_c   1.000
_cell.angle_alpha   90.00
_cell.angle_beta   90.00
_cell.angle_gamma   90.00
#
_symmetry.space_group_name_H-M   'P 1'
#
loop_
_entity.id
_entity.type
_entity.pdbx_description
1 polymer ?
#
loop_
_entity_poly.entity_id
_entity_poly.type
_entity_poly.pdbx_seq_one_letter_code
_entity_poly.pdbx_strand_id
1 'polypeptide(L)'
;DINKYNKKINTDAWDKLLPLFISNQKRRDAIVTITNALTSIVEPNALAIVVSLLAKVHNVLKEQPQFDLCIQLLHLWPSAIKNSNQYSIKYVTELLYDVLVHALKHYPNNVPWLKLMGDLHFVNGHHTFALCSYLEAAIAGTDYFSRPLHKNIVEDHI
;
A
#
# COMPACT_ATOMS: atom_id res chain seq x y z
N ASP A 1 -3.82 -14.77 26.02
CA ASP A 1 -4.34 -13.71 25.12
C ASP A 1 -3.59 -13.60 23.80
N ILE A 2 -4.08 -14.30 22.78
CA ILE A 2 -3.56 -14.28 21.41
C ILE A 2 -3.62 -12.85 20.81
N ASN A 3 -4.68 -12.10 21.11
CA ASN A 3 -4.85 -10.72 20.63
C ASN A 3 -3.75 -9.76 21.12
N LYS A 4 -3.27 -9.96 22.36
CA LYS A 4 -2.18 -9.15 22.93
C LYS A 4 -0.84 -9.48 22.28
N TYR A 5 -0.64 -10.74 21.90
CA TYR A 5 0.55 -11.20 21.19
C TYR A 5 0.59 -10.69 19.75
N ASN A 6 -0.53 -10.77 19.02
CA ASN A 6 -0.63 -10.25 17.65
C ASN A 6 -0.38 -8.74 17.58
N LYS A 7 -0.94 -7.97 18.53
CA LYS A 7 -0.68 -6.52 18.61
C LYS A 7 0.80 -6.22 18.84
N LYS A 8 1.50 -7.06 19.61
CA LYS A 8 2.95 -6.92 19.86
C LYS A 8 3.77 -7.17 18.60
N ILE A 9 3.45 -8.22 17.83
CA ILE A 9 4.13 -8.54 16.57
C ILE A 9 3.94 -7.42 15.55
N ASN A 10 2.71 -6.92 15.39
CA ASN A 10 2.43 -5.86 14.41
C ASN A 10 3.21 -4.57 14.75
N THR A 11 3.32 -4.25 16.04
CA THR A 11 4.10 -3.10 16.51
C THR A 11 5.60 -3.31 16.27
N ASP A 12 6.12 -4.51 16.52
CA ASP A 12 7.54 -4.84 16.29
C ASP A 12 7.92 -4.77 14.81
N ALA A 13 7.06 -5.27 13.91
CA ALA A 13 7.25 -5.16 12.47
C ALA A 13 7.22 -3.69 12.01
N TRP A 14 6.28 -2.90 12.53
CA TRP A 14 6.18 -1.47 12.28
C TRP A 14 7.45 -0.72 12.71
N ASP A 15 7.91 -0.93 13.94
CA ASP A 15 9.08 -0.25 14.50
C ASP A 15 10.38 -0.63 13.80
N LYS A 16 10.51 -1.87 13.29
CA LYS A 16 11.67 -2.29 12.50
C LYS A 16 11.70 -1.71 11.09
N LEU A 17 10.52 -1.44 10.52
CA LEU A 17 10.38 -0.95 9.16
C LEU A 17 10.56 0.58 9.08
N LEU A 18 10.06 1.34 10.05
CA LEU A 18 10.13 2.81 10.05
C LEU A 18 11.53 3.38 9.83
N PRO A 19 12.61 2.89 10.48
CA PRO A 19 13.94 3.42 10.27
C PRO A 19 14.36 3.43 8.80
N LEU A 20 13.87 2.50 7.98
CA LEU A 20 14.25 2.38 6.57
C LEU A 20 13.90 3.61 5.74
N PHE A 21 12.88 4.37 6.15
CA PHE A 21 12.40 5.56 5.44
C PHE A 21 12.98 6.88 5.94
N ILE A 22 13.90 6.86 6.90
CA ILE A 22 14.51 8.10 7.39
C ILE A 22 15.23 8.79 6.22
N SER A 23 14.96 10.09 6.05
CA SER A 23 15.46 10.93 4.95
C SER A 23 16.97 11.21 5.09
N ASN A 24 17.81 10.19 4.86
CA ASN A 24 19.26 10.31 4.96
C ASN A 24 19.96 9.64 3.76
N GLN A 25 20.87 10.36 3.10
CA GLN A 25 21.45 9.96 1.80
C GLN A 25 22.28 8.65 1.85
N LYS A 26 22.77 8.25 3.03
CA LYS A 26 23.61 7.05 3.23
C LYS A 26 22.86 5.72 3.14
N ARG A 27 21.56 5.69 2.83
CA ARG A 27 20.73 4.47 2.87
C ARG A 27 20.14 3.99 1.54
N ARG A 28 20.61 4.50 0.40
CA ARG A 28 20.15 4.03 -0.92
C ARG A 28 20.34 2.52 -1.13
N ASP A 29 21.45 1.95 -0.67
CA ASP A 29 21.72 0.50 -0.82
C ASP A 29 20.76 -0.36 0.01
N ALA A 30 20.37 0.11 1.20
CA ALA A 30 19.39 -0.56 2.02
C ALA A 30 18.01 -0.54 1.35
N ILE A 31 17.63 0.58 0.71
CA ILE A 31 16.37 0.69 -0.02
C ILE A 31 16.31 -0.34 -1.14
N VAL A 32 17.35 -0.42 -1.99
CA VAL A 32 17.41 -1.42 -3.07
C VAL A 32 17.29 -2.85 -2.54
N THR A 33 17.99 -3.16 -1.45
CA THR A 33 17.95 -4.48 -0.83
C THR A 33 16.55 -4.84 -0.34
N ILE A 34 15.86 -3.88 0.26
CA ILE A 34 14.50 -4.06 0.78
C ILE A 34 13.48 -4.14 -0.35
N THR A 35 13.58 -3.30 -1.38
CA THR A 35 12.75 -3.42 -2.58
C THR A 35 12.88 -4.82 -3.14
N ASN A 36 14.10 -5.32 -3.36
CA ASN A 36 14.34 -6.67 -3.87
C ASN A 36 13.78 -7.77 -2.93
N ALA A 37 13.91 -7.60 -1.62
CA ALA A 37 13.38 -8.57 -0.66
C ALA A 37 11.84 -8.60 -0.70
N LEU A 38 11.17 -7.45 -0.74
CA LEU A 38 9.71 -7.37 -0.77
C LEU A 38 9.15 -7.80 -2.14
N THR A 39 9.84 -7.48 -3.24
CA THR A 39 9.47 -7.94 -4.59
C THR A 39 9.93 -9.38 -4.88
N SER A 40 10.58 -10.06 -3.93
CA SER A 40 10.79 -11.52 -4.03
C SER A 40 9.59 -12.33 -3.54
N ILE A 41 8.67 -11.68 -2.79
CA ILE A 41 7.48 -12.32 -2.23
C ILE A 41 6.47 -12.54 -3.35
N VAL A 42 5.96 -13.76 -3.47
CA VAL A 42 4.91 -14.12 -4.43
C VAL A 42 3.61 -14.52 -3.72
N GLU A 43 3.67 -14.88 -2.44
CA GLU A 43 2.50 -15.36 -1.70
C GLU A 43 1.47 -14.22 -1.48
N PRO A 44 0.18 -14.41 -1.83
CA PRO A 44 -0.81 -13.33 -1.84
C PRO A 44 -1.05 -12.69 -0.47
N ASN A 45 -1.10 -13.49 0.61
CA ASN A 45 -1.41 -12.97 1.94
C ASN A 45 -0.24 -12.15 2.49
N ALA A 46 1.00 -12.62 2.28
CA ALA A 46 2.22 -11.91 2.62
C ALA A 46 2.29 -10.58 1.86
N LEU A 47 1.98 -10.57 0.56
CA LEU A 47 1.88 -9.34 -0.22
C LEU A 47 0.79 -8.41 0.34
N ALA A 48 -0.40 -8.93 0.69
CA ALA A 48 -1.46 -8.12 1.28
C ALA A 48 -1.03 -7.48 2.61
N ILE A 49 -0.32 -8.20 3.46
CA ILE A 49 0.25 -7.68 4.71
C ILE A 49 1.27 -6.56 4.41
N VAL A 50 2.23 -6.79 3.51
CA VAL A 50 3.26 -5.81 3.14
C VAL A 50 2.64 -4.56 2.53
N VAL A 51 1.70 -4.71 1.59
CA VAL A 51 0.98 -3.61 0.95
C VAL A 51 0.20 -2.79 1.99
N SER A 52 -0.52 -3.46 2.89
CA SER A 52 -1.26 -2.76 3.95
C SER A 52 -0.35 -2.01 4.94
N LEU A 53 0.82 -2.57 5.23
CA LEU A 53 1.82 -1.95 6.10
C LEU A 53 2.33 -0.65 5.46
N LEU A 54 2.79 -0.73 4.21
CA LEU A 54 3.31 0.42 3.46
C LEU A 54 2.23 1.49 3.24
N ALA A 55 1.00 1.09 2.89
CA ALA A 55 -0.13 2.00 2.77
C ALA A 55 -0.45 2.71 4.09
N LYS A 56 -0.39 1.99 5.23
CA LYS A 56 -0.58 2.63 6.54
C LYS A 56 0.53 3.63 6.85
N VAL A 57 1.80 3.27 6.63
CA VAL A 57 2.93 4.19 6.84
C VAL A 57 2.75 5.44 5.97
N HIS A 58 2.35 5.29 4.71
CA HIS A 58 2.05 6.40 3.82
C HIS A 58 0.98 7.34 4.41
N ASN A 59 -0.17 6.81 4.82
CA ASN A 59 -1.28 7.62 5.35
C ASN A 59 -0.87 8.40 6.61
N VAL A 60 -0.15 7.73 7.52
CA VAL A 60 0.32 8.37 8.76
C VAL A 60 1.35 9.48 8.48
N LEU A 61 2.18 9.34 7.43
CA LEU A 61 3.12 10.40 7.04
C LEU A 61 2.48 11.51 6.22
N LYS A 62 1.40 11.22 5.47
CA LYS A 62 0.69 12.20 4.66
C LYS A 62 -0.09 13.20 5.50
N GLU A 63 -0.61 12.75 6.65
CA GLU A 63 -1.39 13.55 7.62
C GLU A 63 -2.58 14.30 6.99
N GLN A 64 -3.11 13.81 5.87
CA GLN A 64 -4.23 14.39 5.13
C GLN A 64 -5.27 13.29 4.85
N PRO A 65 -6.28 13.13 5.71
CA PRO A 65 -7.24 12.01 5.63
C PRO A 65 -7.97 11.88 4.28
N GLN A 66 -8.14 12.98 3.55
CA GLN A 66 -8.74 12.98 2.22
C GLN A 66 -7.87 12.27 1.15
N PHE A 67 -6.62 11.96 1.46
CA PHE A 67 -5.67 11.25 0.62
C PHE A 67 -5.22 9.93 1.25
N ASP A 68 -5.99 9.40 2.20
CA ASP A 68 -5.70 8.11 2.80
C ASP A 68 -5.93 6.99 1.79
N LEU A 69 -4.88 6.20 1.58
CA LEU A 69 -4.93 4.98 0.81
C LEU A 69 -5.80 3.96 1.54
N CYS A 70 -6.77 3.37 0.83
CA CYS A 70 -7.74 2.45 1.40
C CYS A 70 -7.48 1.02 0.92
N ILE A 71 -7.13 0.13 1.83
CA ILE A 71 -6.89 -1.29 1.55
C ILE A 71 -7.25 -2.14 2.76
N GLN A 72 -7.47 -3.44 2.54
CA GLN A 72 -7.69 -4.39 3.62
C GLN A 72 -6.49 -4.41 4.59
N LEU A 73 -6.73 -4.85 5.83
CA LEU A 73 -5.70 -5.03 6.88
C LEU A 73 -5.07 -3.75 7.45
N LEU A 74 -5.49 -2.54 7.03
CA LEU A 74 -5.00 -1.28 7.61
C LEU A 74 -5.19 -1.17 9.13
N HIS A 75 -6.24 -1.80 9.67
CA HIS A 75 -6.55 -1.82 11.10
C HIS A 75 -5.53 -2.61 11.94
N LEU A 76 -4.65 -3.40 11.31
CA LEU A 76 -3.60 -4.16 12.00
C LEU A 76 -2.47 -3.29 12.53
N TRP A 77 -2.31 -2.08 11.97
CA TRP A 77 -1.13 -1.25 12.13
C TRP A 77 -1.38 -0.02 13.01
N PRO A 78 -0.34 0.51 13.68
CA PRO A 78 -0.43 1.75 14.45
C PRO A 78 -0.98 2.93 13.65
N SER A 79 -1.74 3.81 14.31
CA SER A 79 -2.36 5.00 13.69
C SER A 79 -1.50 6.26 13.73
N ALA A 80 -0.33 6.22 14.38
CA ALA A 80 0.54 7.38 14.56
C ALA A 80 2.02 6.98 14.57
N ILE A 81 2.87 7.87 14.07
CA ILE A 81 4.34 7.74 14.08
C ILE A 81 4.90 8.90 14.91
N LYS A 82 5.85 8.61 15.78
CA LYS A 82 6.60 9.65 16.49
C LYS A 82 7.65 10.23 15.55
N ASN A 83 7.83 11.56 15.57
CA ASN A 83 8.81 12.25 14.74
C ASN A 83 8.59 12.04 13.22
N SER A 84 7.33 12.12 12.75
CA SER A 84 6.94 11.91 11.33
C SER A 84 7.81 12.69 10.34
N ASN A 85 8.23 13.90 10.70
CA ASN A 85 9.11 14.79 9.92
C ASN A 85 10.48 14.19 9.52
N GLN A 86 10.95 13.13 10.19
CA GLN A 86 12.24 12.51 9.87
C GLN A 86 12.15 11.50 8.72
N TYR A 87 10.94 11.07 8.36
CA TYR A 87 10.70 10.04 7.36
C TYR A 87 10.34 10.67 6.01
N SER A 88 10.84 10.05 4.94
CA SER A 88 10.56 10.43 3.57
C SER A 88 9.31 9.71 3.08
N ILE A 89 8.18 10.43 3.02
CA ILE A 89 6.96 9.91 2.39
C ILE A 89 7.22 9.45 0.96
N LYS A 90 8.07 10.17 0.22
CA LYS A 90 8.46 9.82 -1.16
C LYS A 90 9.01 8.40 -1.26
N TYR A 91 9.88 7.98 -0.33
CA TYR A 91 10.44 6.63 -0.36
C TYR A 91 9.41 5.55 -0.02
N VAL A 92 8.48 5.85 0.89
CA VAL A 92 7.37 4.94 1.20
C VAL A 92 6.48 4.77 -0.03
N THR A 93 6.15 5.87 -0.71
CA THR A 93 5.36 5.89 -1.95
C THR A 93 6.04 5.10 -3.08
N GLU A 94 7.33 5.32 -3.31
CA GLU A 94 8.11 4.61 -4.33
C GLU A 94 8.17 3.10 -4.06
N LEU A 95 8.47 2.71 -2.81
CA LEU A 95 8.50 1.29 -2.43
C LEU A 95 7.12 0.63 -2.53
N LEU A 96 6.06 1.32 -2.12
CA LEU A 96 4.69 0.83 -2.25
C LEU A 96 4.33 0.63 -3.73
N TYR A 97 4.71 1.56 -4.60
CA TYR A 97 4.52 1.43 -6.04
C TYR A 97 5.24 0.19 -6.59
N ASP A 98 6.52 0.01 -6.28
CA ASP A 98 7.31 -1.15 -6.76
C ASP A 98 6.70 -2.48 -6.30
N VAL A 99 6.26 -2.57 -5.05
CA VAL A 99 5.60 -3.76 -4.50
C VAL A 99 4.25 -3.99 -5.18
N LEU A 100 3.47 -2.94 -5.46
CA LEU A 100 2.18 -3.07 -6.15
C LEU A 100 2.35 -3.49 -7.62
N VAL A 101 3.33 -2.93 -8.34
CA VAL A 101 3.66 -3.36 -9.71
C VAL A 101 4.03 -4.84 -9.71
N HIS A 102 4.87 -5.26 -8.77
CA HIS A 102 5.23 -6.67 -8.61
C HIS A 102 4.02 -7.56 -8.29
N ALA A 103 3.18 -7.15 -7.34
CA ALA A 103 1.99 -7.89 -6.95
C ALA A 103 1.00 -8.04 -8.12
N LEU A 104 0.76 -6.97 -8.89
CA LEU A 104 -0.12 -6.96 -10.05
C LEU A 104 0.45 -7.73 -11.24
N LYS A 105 1.79 -7.84 -11.36
CA LYS A 105 2.41 -8.74 -12.34
C LYS A 105 2.04 -10.21 -12.08
N HIS A 106 1.94 -10.62 -10.82
CA HIS A 106 1.55 -11.97 -10.42
C HIS A 106 0.03 -12.17 -10.35
N TYR A 107 -0.71 -11.13 -9.98
CA TYR A 107 -2.16 -11.15 -9.76
C TYR A 107 -2.85 -9.98 -10.49
N PRO A 108 -2.88 -9.99 -11.83
CA PRO A 108 -3.28 -8.83 -12.63
C PRO A 108 -4.74 -8.42 -12.45
N ASN A 109 -5.61 -9.36 -12.08
CA ASN A 109 -7.05 -9.10 -11.88
C ASN A 109 -7.41 -8.88 -10.40
N ASN A 110 -6.42 -8.62 -9.53
CA ASN A 110 -6.68 -8.35 -8.11
C ASN A 110 -7.26 -6.94 -7.94
N VAL A 111 -8.59 -6.87 -7.85
CA VAL A 111 -9.32 -5.59 -7.82
C VAL A 111 -8.90 -4.65 -6.68
N PRO A 112 -8.75 -5.11 -5.41
CA PRO A 112 -8.23 -4.26 -4.35
C PRO A 112 -6.86 -3.62 -4.65
N TRP A 113 -5.94 -4.35 -5.30
CA TRP A 113 -4.61 -3.83 -5.63
C TRP A 113 -4.63 -2.89 -6.84
N LEU A 114 -5.46 -3.16 -7.84
CA LEU A 114 -5.69 -2.24 -8.96
C LEU A 114 -6.28 -0.91 -8.47
N LYS A 115 -7.29 -0.98 -7.59
CA LYS A 115 -7.85 0.21 -6.96
C LYS A 115 -6.78 0.97 -6.17
N LEU A 116 -6.00 0.28 -5.34
CA LEU A 116 -4.95 0.92 -4.54
C LEU A 116 -3.86 1.56 -5.42
N MET A 117 -3.53 0.97 -6.58
CA MET A 117 -2.63 1.60 -7.56
C MET A 117 -3.23 2.91 -8.09
N GLY A 118 -4.55 2.92 -8.36
CA GLY A 118 -5.28 4.12 -8.73
C GLY A 118 -5.25 5.19 -7.63
N ASP A 119 -5.56 4.81 -6.38
CA ASP A 119 -5.48 5.68 -5.20
C ASP A 119 -4.06 6.30 -5.10
N LEU A 120 -3.02 5.47 -5.25
CA LEU A 120 -1.62 5.90 -5.20
C LEU A 120 -1.25 6.89 -6.31
N HIS A 121 -1.74 6.68 -7.54
CA HIS A 121 -1.56 7.63 -8.63
C HIS A 121 -2.29 8.95 -8.36
N PHE A 122 -3.51 8.87 -7.82
CA PHE A 122 -4.33 10.04 -7.51
C PHE A 122 -3.68 10.94 -6.45
N VAL A 123 -3.21 10.37 -5.33
CA VAL A 123 -2.55 11.13 -4.25
C VAL A 123 -1.23 11.77 -4.68
N ASN A 124 -0.62 11.24 -5.76
CA ASN A 124 0.59 11.77 -6.38
C ASN A 124 0.30 12.78 -7.51
N GLY A 125 -0.96 13.10 -7.80
CA GLY A 125 -1.37 14.04 -8.84
C GLY A 125 -1.35 13.46 -10.27
N HIS A 126 -1.17 12.15 -10.42
CA HIS A 126 -1.13 11.45 -11.69
C HIS A 126 -2.52 11.00 -12.15
N HIS A 127 -3.44 11.95 -12.34
CA HIS A 127 -4.87 11.69 -12.56
C HIS A 127 -5.17 10.75 -13.75
N THR A 128 -4.44 10.87 -14.86
CA THR A 128 -4.64 9.97 -16.02
C THR A 128 -4.33 8.52 -15.67
N PHE A 129 -3.20 8.28 -14.98
CA PHE A 129 -2.83 6.93 -14.55
C PHE A 129 -3.78 6.40 -13.48
N ALA A 130 -4.24 7.27 -12.58
CA ALA A 130 -5.26 6.90 -11.60
C ALA A 130 -6.54 6.39 -12.28
N LEU A 131 -7.05 7.13 -13.28
CA LEU A 131 -8.22 6.73 -14.04
C LEU A 131 -8.02 5.40 -14.77
N CYS A 132 -6.85 5.19 -15.39
CA CYS A 132 -6.52 3.91 -16.02
C CYS A 132 -6.61 2.74 -15.03
N SER A 133 -5.96 2.86 -13.85
CA SER A 133 -5.99 1.80 -12.84
C SER A 133 -7.39 1.56 -12.28
N TYR A 134 -8.21 2.60 -12.09
CA TYR A 134 -9.61 2.43 -11.68
C TYR A 134 -10.45 1.75 -12.76
N LEU A 135 -10.22 2.05 -14.04
CA LEU A 135 -10.89 1.36 -15.14
C LEU A 135 -10.48 -0.12 -15.21
N GLU A 136 -9.19 -0.42 -15.02
CA GLU A 136 -8.70 -1.80 -14.93
C GLU A 136 -9.36 -2.55 -13.76
N ALA A 137 -9.47 -1.91 -12.59
CA ALA A 137 -10.17 -2.45 -11.43
C ALA A 137 -11.65 -2.74 -11.74
N ALA A 138 -12.34 -1.82 -12.42
CA ALA A 138 -13.72 -1.99 -12.82
C ALA A 138 -13.89 -3.14 -13.83
N ILE A 139 -13.03 -3.20 -14.85
CA ILE A 139 -13.01 -4.29 -15.85
C ILE A 139 -12.83 -5.64 -15.17
N ALA A 140 -11.84 -5.76 -14.28
CA ALA A 140 -11.55 -6.99 -13.56
C ALA A 140 -12.69 -7.39 -12.62
N GLY A 141 -13.33 -6.43 -11.95
CA GLY A 141 -14.43 -6.69 -11.01
C GLY A 141 -15.79 -6.99 -11.65
N THR A 142 -15.99 -6.62 -12.92
CA THR A 142 -17.28 -6.75 -13.62
C THR A 142 -17.27 -7.73 -14.78
N ASP A 143 -16.14 -8.38 -15.06
CA ASP A 143 -15.96 -9.21 -16.25
C ASP A 143 -16.24 -8.38 -17.51
N TYR A 144 -15.40 -7.34 -17.73
CA TYR A 144 -15.51 -6.41 -18.87
C TYR A 144 -16.84 -5.67 -18.94
N PHE A 145 -17.34 -5.18 -17.80
CA PHE A 145 -18.63 -4.50 -17.66
C PHE A 145 -19.85 -5.35 -18.06
N SER A 146 -19.68 -6.67 -18.19
CA SER A 146 -20.77 -7.60 -18.49
C SER A 146 -21.68 -7.82 -17.27
N ARG A 147 -21.19 -7.53 -16.06
CA ARG A 147 -21.92 -7.64 -14.80
C ARG A 147 -21.98 -6.29 -14.09
N PRO A 148 -23.04 -6.02 -13.32
CA PRO A 148 -23.09 -4.83 -12.49
C PRO A 148 -21.95 -4.84 -11.47
N LEU A 149 -21.38 -3.67 -11.26
CA LEU A 149 -20.35 -3.43 -10.25
C LEU A 149 -20.95 -3.70 -8.87
N HIS A 150 -20.57 -4.80 -8.22
CA HIS A 150 -21.04 -5.07 -6.86
C HIS A 150 -20.52 -3.97 -5.92
N LYS A 151 -21.40 -3.39 -5.09
CA LYS A 151 -21.06 -2.30 -4.17
C LYS A 151 -19.80 -2.56 -3.33
N ASN A 152 -19.59 -3.81 -2.94
CA ASN A 152 -18.41 -4.27 -2.17
C ASN A 152 -17.06 -4.15 -2.92
N ILE A 153 -17.09 -3.87 -4.23
CA ILE A 153 -15.91 -3.74 -5.09
C ILE A 153 -15.51 -2.26 -5.26
N VAL A 154 -16.46 -1.31 -5.09
CA VAL A 154 -16.27 0.10 -5.46
C VAL A 154 -16.57 1.14 -4.38
N GLU A 155 -17.39 0.84 -3.38
CA GLU A 155 -17.60 1.77 -2.25
C GLU A 155 -16.79 1.27 -1.04
N ASP A 156 -15.81 2.02 -0.52
CA ASP A 156 -16.10 3.30 0.16
C ASP A 156 -15.57 4.62 -0.45
N HIS A 157 -14.64 4.70 -1.42
CA HIS A 157 -14.08 6.00 -1.85
C HIS A 157 -13.50 6.07 -3.29
N ILE A 158 -14.24 5.70 -4.35
CA ILE A 158 -13.97 6.24 -5.70
C ILE A 158 -14.77 7.53 -5.88
#